data_AF-A0A1Z5SCQ7-F1
#
_entry.id   AF-A0A1Z5SCQ7-F1
#
_cell.length_a   1.000
_cell.length_b   1.000
_cell.length_c   1.000
_cell.angle_alpha   90.00
_cell.angle_beta   90.00
_cell.angle_gamma   90.00
#
_symmetry.space_group_name_H-M   'P 1'
#
loop_
_entity.id
_entity.type
_entity.pdbx_description
1 polymer ?
#
loop_
_entity_poly.entity_id
_entity_poly.type
_entity_poly.pdbx_seq_one_letter_code
_entity_poly.pdbx_strand_id
1 'polypeptide(L)'
;MKAIIIPFYPVYEPRQTDNDNYFRNLCNGAWSFAHTVLWKDQQFSNEELFKAKQSIRDYFELAPDYKKAFIAFCERVILTSRYITADPNRYVPAPSVWFNRNYEHGFAGTRSWLKRVNEKRQQVSGYLKHLTTLAQHYYQYLQRPCEKSFNECREKLIEQNAFSLLQHFYNTIIHYNYIKQ
;
A
#
# COMPACT_ATOMS: atom_id res chain seq x y z
N MET A 1 -15.06 54.55 -20.92
CA MET A 1 -14.43 53.21 -20.90
C MET A 1 -14.33 52.75 -19.46
N LYS A 2 -15.07 51.70 -19.06
CA LYS A 2 -14.97 51.13 -17.71
C LYS A 2 -13.87 50.07 -17.72
N ALA A 3 -12.85 50.24 -16.88
CA ALA A 3 -11.81 49.23 -16.69
C ALA A 3 -12.39 48.02 -15.96
N ILE A 4 -12.20 46.84 -16.54
CA ILE A 4 -12.55 45.55 -15.92
C ILE A 4 -11.38 45.18 -15.01
N ILE A 5 -11.60 45.22 -13.70
CA ILE A 5 -10.66 44.67 -12.72
C ILE A 5 -10.90 43.16 -12.68
N ILE A 6 -9.97 42.39 -13.24
CA ILE A 6 -9.96 40.93 -13.13
C ILE A 6 -9.33 40.60 -11.77
N PRO A 7 -10.03 39.92 -10.85
CA PRO A 7 -9.43 39.53 -9.57
C PRO A 7 -8.33 38.50 -9.81
N PHE A 8 -7.13 38.82 -9.31
CA PHE A 8 -6.01 37.90 -9.24
C PHE A 8 -6.31 36.86 -8.15
N TYR A 9 -6.77 35.68 -8.54
CA TYR A 9 -6.85 34.54 -7.63
C TYR A 9 -5.44 33.97 -7.46
N PRO A 10 -4.88 33.92 -6.24
CA PRO A 10 -3.58 33.28 -6.03
C PRO A 10 -3.72 31.80 -6.37
N VAL A 11 -2.90 31.33 -7.31
CA VAL A 11 -2.71 29.90 -7.56
C VAL A 11 -2.10 29.32 -6.28
N TYR A 12 -2.86 28.49 -5.56
CA TYR A 12 -2.36 27.82 -4.37
C TYR A 12 -1.44 26.68 -4.82
N GLU A 13 -0.15 26.96 -5.01
CA GLU A 13 0.87 25.92 -5.06
C GLU A 13 1.03 25.35 -3.64
N PRO A 14 0.82 24.04 -3.43
CA PRO A 14 1.07 23.43 -2.13
C PRO A 14 2.55 23.64 -1.76
N ARG A 15 2.81 24.17 -0.57
CA ARG A 15 4.19 24.35 -0.05
C ARG A 15 4.90 22.99 -0.04
N GLN A 16 6.16 22.94 -0.50
CA GLN A 16 7.02 21.75 -0.58
C GLN A 16 6.94 20.81 0.66
N THR A 17 6.70 21.36 1.85
CA THR A 17 6.55 20.65 3.13
C THR A 17 5.36 19.67 3.18
N ASP A 18 4.27 19.96 2.48
CA ASP A 18 3.06 19.13 2.53
C ASP A 18 3.19 17.88 1.66
N ASN A 19 3.91 17.99 0.54
CA ASN A 19 4.25 16.86 -0.31
C ASN A 19 5.21 15.89 0.39
N ASP A 20 6.22 16.39 1.10
CA ASP A 20 7.17 15.54 1.83
C ASP A 20 6.48 14.77 2.96
N ASN A 21 5.57 15.42 3.69
CA ASN A 21 4.78 14.79 4.74
C ASN A 21 3.83 13.73 4.19
N TYR A 22 3.10 14.06 3.13
CA TYR A 22 2.23 13.11 2.44
C TYR A 22 3.01 11.89 1.96
N PHE A 23 4.16 12.11 1.32
CA PHE A 23 4.97 11.07 0.73
C PHE A 23 5.59 10.15 1.80
N ARG A 24 6.07 10.73 2.90
CA ARG A 24 6.54 9.99 4.06
C ARG A 24 5.44 9.12 4.68
N ASN A 25 4.23 9.67 4.83
CA ASN A 25 3.09 8.90 5.35
C ASN A 25 2.74 7.73 4.42
N LEU A 26 2.79 7.93 3.11
CA LEU A 26 2.55 6.87 2.12
C LEU A 26 3.59 5.74 2.23
N CYS A 27 4.88 6.09 2.31
CA CYS A 27 5.96 5.10 2.45
C CYS A 27 5.87 4.34 3.78
N ASN A 28 5.59 5.03 4.88
CA ASN A 28 5.42 4.40 6.19
C ASN A 28 4.19 3.49 6.25
N GLY A 29 3.10 3.88 5.59
CA GLY A 29 1.91 3.05 5.45
C GLY A 29 2.18 1.80 4.61
N ALA A 30 2.87 1.95 3.47
CA ALA A 30 3.25 0.83 2.61
C ALA A 30 4.19 -0.15 3.34
N TRP A 31 5.16 0.37 4.09
CA TRP A 31 6.03 -0.44 4.94
C TRP A 31 5.24 -1.20 6.00
N SER A 32 4.37 -0.53 6.77
CA SER A 32 3.57 -1.16 7.81
C SER A 32 2.67 -2.28 7.26
N PHE A 33 2.10 -2.06 6.08
CA PHE A 33 1.31 -3.06 5.38
C PHE A 33 2.16 -4.26 4.98
N ALA A 34 3.30 -4.04 4.32
CA ALA A 34 4.17 -5.13 3.88
C ALA A 34 4.76 -5.94 5.04
N HIS A 35 5.25 -5.25 6.07
CA HIS A 35 5.81 -5.86 7.28
C HIS A 35 4.80 -6.80 7.95
N THR A 36 3.60 -6.30 8.24
CA THR A 36 2.59 -7.09 8.95
C THR A 36 1.97 -8.21 8.11
N VAL A 37 2.12 -8.17 6.79
CA VAL A 37 1.59 -9.19 5.88
C VAL A 37 2.63 -10.28 5.57
N LEU A 38 3.91 -9.93 5.42
CA LEU A 38 4.96 -10.85 4.95
C LEU A 38 5.97 -11.23 6.03
N TRP A 39 6.15 -10.39 7.05
CA TRP A 39 7.23 -10.51 8.04
C TRP A 39 6.74 -10.21 9.47
N LYS A 40 5.48 -10.53 9.78
CA LYS A 40 4.77 -10.11 11.00
C LYS A 40 5.49 -10.39 12.33
N ASP A 41 6.32 -11.43 12.39
CA ASP A 41 7.02 -11.88 13.58
C ASP A 41 8.55 -11.63 13.51
N GLN A 42 9.02 -10.84 12.53
CA GLN A 42 10.44 -10.60 12.28
C GLN A 42 10.84 -9.17 12.64
N GLN A 43 12.03 -9.04 13.22
CA GLN A 43 12.71 -7.77 13.44
C GLN A 43 13.87 -7.65 12.46
N PHE A 44 14.11 -6.44 11.98
CA PHE A 44 15.17 -6.15 11.01
C PHE A 44 16.11 -5.08 11.57
N SER A 45 17.37 -5.10 11.14
CA SER A 45 18.33 -4.06 11.49
C SER A 45 17.94 -2.72 10.86
N ASN A 46 18.40 -1.62 11.44
CA ASN A 46 18.17 -0.28 10.88
C ASN A 46 18.67 -0.14 9.43
N GLU A 47 19.77 -0.82 9.10
CA GLU A 47 20.31 -0.83 7.74
C GLU A 47 19.37 -1.55 6.75
N GLU A 48 18.83 -2.70 7.15
CA GLU A 48 17.88 -3.47 6.36
C GLU A 48 16.58 -2.68 6.13
N LEU A 49 16.06 -2.06 7.20
CA LEU A 49 14.89 -1.19 7.15
C LEU A 49 15.13 0.02 6.24
N PHE A 50 16.30 0.65 6.33
CA PHE A 50 16.66 1.79 5.50
C PHE A 50 16.65 1.42 4.00
N LYS A 51 17.32 0.33 3.62
CA LYS A 51 17.37 -0.15 2.23
C LYS A 51 15.99 -0.52 1.69
N ALA A 52 15.17 -1.20 2.50
CA ALA A 52 13.81 -1.57 2.13
C ALA A 52 12.92 -0.33 1.93
N LYS A 53 12.93 0.61 2.87
CA LYS A 53 12.15 1.85 2.78
C LYS A 53 12.61 2.73 1.61
N GLN A 54 13.91 2.78 1.31
CA GLN A 54 14.40 3.46 0.12
C GLN A 54 13.84 2.83 -1.16
N SER A 55 13.79 1.50 -1.24
CA SER A 55 13.22 0.81 -2.40
C SER A 55 11.70 1.07 -2.55
N ILE A 56 10.97 1.16 -1.44
CA ILE A 56 9.54 1.56 -1.44
C ILE A 56 9.39 3.01 -1.90
N ARG A 57 10.26 3.90 -1.43
CA ARG A 57 10.31 5.30 -1.81
C ARG A 57 10.49 5.44 -3.32
N ASP A 58 11.54 4.82 -3.87
CA ASP A 58 11.84 4.82 -5.31
C ASP A 58 10.65 4.31 -6.13
N TYR A 59 9.94 3.28 -5.65
CA TYR A 59 8.74 2.78 -6.31
C TYR A 59 7.65 3.84 -6.45
N PHE A 60 7.42 4.66 -5.42
CA PHE A 60 6.43 5.72 -5.47
C PHE A 60 6.91 6.96 -6.25
N GLU A 61 8.20 7.33 -6.18
CA GLU A 61 8.74 8.47 -6.94
C GLU A 61 8.61 8.27 -8.46
N LEU A 62 8.69 7.01 -8.92
CA LEU A 62 8.50 6.65 -10.32
C LEU A 62 7.03 6.54 -10.74
N ALA A 63 6.07 6.69 -9.83
CA ALA A 63 4.66 6.50 -10.12
C ALA A 63 3.97 7.81 -10.54
N PRO A 64 3.21 7.82 -11.65
CA PRO A 64 2.46 9.02 -12.07
C PRO A 64 1.22 9.29 -11.19
N ASP A 65 0.73 8.28 -10.48
CA ASP A 65 -0.45 8.37 -9.60
C ASP A 65 -0.17 7.57 -8.33
N TYR A 66 0.10 8.28 -7.24
CA TYR A 66 0.46 7.71 -5.95
C TYR A 66 -0.63 6.83 -5.36
N LYS A 67 -1.91 7.19 -5.53
CA LYS A 67 -3.03 6.39 -5.04
C LYS A 67 -3.10 5.06 -5.78
N LYS A 68 -3.03 5.07 -7.12
CA LYS A 68 -3.03 3.83 -7.92
C LYS A 68 -1.82 2.96 -7.61
N ALA A 69 -0.64 3.56 -7.46
CA ALA A 69 0.57 2.84 -7.08
C ALA A 69 0.45 2.20 -5.70
N PHE A 70 -0.12 2.92 -4.72
CA PHE A 70 -0.32 2.38 -3.38
C PHE A 70 -1.31 1.22 -3.35
N ILE A 71 -2.41 1.34 -4.08
CA ILE A 71 -3.39 0.25 -4.20
C ILE A 71 -2.71 -0.98 -4.84
N ALA A 72 -2.00 -0.79 -5.94
CA ALA A 72 -1.29 -1.86 -6.63
C ALA A 72 -0.20 -2.50 -5.75
N PHE A 73 0.51 -1.70 -4.95
CA PHE A 73 1.48 -2.16 -3.97
C PHE A 73 0.84 -3.12 -2.97
N CYS A 74 -0.24 -2.70 -2.31
CA CYS A 74 -0.93 -3.52 -1.31
C CYS A 74 -1.47 -4.82 -1.93
N GLU A 75 -2.09 -4.75 -3.11
CA GLU A 75 -2.58 -5.95 -3.79
C GLU A 75 -1.45 -6.95 -4.09
N ARG A 76 -0.29 -6.47 -4.54
CA ARG A 76 0.89 -7.30 -4.82
C ARG A 76 1.48 -7.94 -3.56
N VAL A 77 1.49 -7.21 -2.45
CA VAL A 77 1.88 -7.76 -1.13
C VAL A 77 0.92 -8.88 -0.72
N ILE A 78 -0.40 -8.68 -0.83
CA ILE A 78 -1.39 -9.72 -0.46
C ILE A 78 -1.26 -10.94 -1.37
N LEU A 79 -1.06 -10.75 -2.68
CA LEU A 79 -0.84 -11.86 -3.62
C LEU A 79 0.40 -12.69 -3.23
N THR A 80 1.44 -12.03 -2.71
CA THR A 80 2.64 -12.69 -2.18
C THR A 80 2.34 -13.50 -0.94
N SER A 81 1.60 -12.94 0.02
CA SER A 81 1.15 -13.69 1.21
C SER A 81 0.35 -14.94 0.84
N ARG A 82 -0.55 -14.84 -0.15
CA ARG A 82 -1.29 -16.01 -0.66
C ARG A 82 -0.39 -17.04 -1.32
N TYR A 83 0.60 -16.61 -2.09
CA TYR A 83 1.54 -17.50 -2.77
C TYR A 83 2.39 -18.32 -1.80
N ILE A 84 2.91 -17.68 -0.74
CA ILE A 84 3.73 -18.35 0.28
C ILE A 84 2.90 -19.21 1.23
N THR A 85 1.66 -18.80 1.55
CA THR A 85 0.78 -19.59 2.43
C THR A 85 0.30 -20.88 1.76
N ALA A 86 0.28 -20.92 0.43
CA ALA A 86 -0.16 -22.10 -0.32
C ALA A 86 0.82 -23.28 -0.29
N ASP A 87 2.07 -23.06 0.12
CA ASP A 87 3.10 -24.10 0.12
C ASP A 87 4.18 -23.76 1.17
N PRO A 88 4.35 -24.60 2.21
CA PRO A 88 5.25 -24.31 3.33
C PRO A 88 6.73 -24.23 2.94
N ASN A 89 7.12 -24.72 1.75
CA ASN A 89 8.50 -24.61 1.26
C ASN A 89 8.79 -23.22 0.66
N ARG A 90 7.79 -22.36 0.52
CA ARG A 90 7.94 -21.01 -0.03
C ARG A 90 8.16 -20.02 1.09
N TYR A 91 9.11 -19.12 0.88
CA TYR A 91 9.43 -18.06 1.81
C TYR A 91 9.60 -16.73 1.07
N VAL A 92 9.48 -15.64 1.81
CA VAL A 92 9.83 -14.29 1.33
C VAL A 92 11.23 -13.98 1.85
N PRO A 93 12.18 -13.54 1.01
CA PRO A 93 13.49 -13.12 1.48
C PRO A 93 13.38 -11.86 2.35
N ALA A 94 14.52 -11.41 2.88
CA ALA A 94 14.59 -10.17 3.66
C ALA A 94 14.05 -8.97 2.85
N PRO A 95 13.43 -7.96 3.50
CA PRO A 95 12.79 -6.83 2.85
C PRO A 95 13.60 -6.13 1.76
N SER A 96 14.88 -5.83 2.01
CA SER A 96 15.76 -5.14 1.06
C SER A 96 15.99 -5.96 -0.21
N VAL A 97 16.06 -7.29 -0.08
CA VAL A 97 16.15 -8.21 -1.22
C VAL A 97 14.82 -8.30 -1.94
N TRP A 98 13.70 -8.42 -1.21
CA TRP A 98 12.38 -8.56 -1.81
C TRP A 98 11.96 -7.30 -2.58
N PHE A 99 12.21 -6.10 -2.03
CA PHE A 99 11.88 -4.84 -2.67
C PHE A 99 12.88 -4.41 -3.77
N ASN A 100 14.03 -5.07 -3.88
CA ASN A 100 15.00 -4.78 -4.93
C ASN A 100 14.35 -4.93 -6.32
N ARG A 101 14.31 -3.83 -7.08
CA ARG A 101 13.70 -3.78 -8.42
C ARG A 101 14.33 -4.74 -9.43
N ASN A 102 15.60 -5.11 -9.22
CA ASN A 102 16.35 -6.03 -10.08
C ASN A 102 16.15 -7.50 -9.67
N TYR A 103 15.47 -7.78 -8.57
CA TYR A 103 15.20 -9.13 -8.12
C TYR A 103 13.83 -9.61 -8.62
N GLU A 104 13.84 -10.39 -9.71
CA GLU A 104 12.61 -10.81 -10.41
C GLU A 104 11.72 -11.73 -9.57
N HIS A 105 12.27 -12.48 -8.62
CA HIS A 105 11.50 -13.32 -7.70
C HIS A 105 10.98 -12.55 -6.48
N GLY A 106 11.22 -11.24 -6.41
CA GLY A 106 10.73 -10.35 -5.36
C GLY A 106 9.48 -9.59 -5.76
N PHE A 107 9.34 -8.39 -5.19
CA PHE A 107 8.25 -7.47 -5.51
C PHE A 107 8.16 -7.22 -7.01
N ALA A 108 9.28 -7.07 -7.73
CA ALA A 108 9.29 -6.82 -9.17
C ALA A 108 8.44 -7.83 -9.97
N GLY A 109 8.60 -9.13 -9.73
CA GLY A 109 7.87 -10.19 -10.45
C GLY A 109 6.37 -10.22 -10.20
N THR A 110 5.92 -9.74 -9.02
CA THR A 110 4.49 -9.70 -8.66
C THR A 110 3.67 -8.77 -9.55
N ARG A 111 4.31 -7.90 -10.34
CA ARG A 111 3.63 -7.07 -11.37
C ARG A 111 2.86 -7.94 -12.36
N SER A 112 3.46 -9.05 -12.80
CA SER A 112 2.80 -9.99 -13.72
C SER A 112 1.60 -10.68 -13.06
N TRP A 113 1.63 -10.88 -11.74
CA TRP A 113 0.55 -11.50 -10.99
C TRP A 113 -0.66 -10.58 -10.93
N LEU A 114 -0.44 -9.31 -10.59
CA LEU A 114 -1.50 -8.31 -10.58
C LEU A 114 -2.08 -8.09 -11.98
N LYS A 115 -1.25 -8.11 -13.03
CA LYS A 115 -1.72 -8.06 -14.42
C LYS A 115 -2.73 -9.18 -14.71
N ARG A 116 -2.40 -10.43 -14.37
CA ARG A 116 -3.31 -11.58 -14.56
C ARG A 116 -4.60 -11.44 -13.74
N VAL A 117 -4.53 -10.91 -12.52
CA VAL A 117 -5.73 -10.63 -11.72
C VAL A 117 -6.61 -9.60 -12.43
N ASN A 118 -6.03 -8.53 -12.97
CA ASN A 118 -6.77 -7.50 -13.70
C ASN A 118 -7.39 -8.02 -15.00
N GLU A 119 -6.67 -8.84 -15.77
CA GLU A 119 -7.22 -9.54 -16.94
C GLU A 119 -8.41 -10.43 -16.53
N LYS A 120 -8.30 -11.15 -15.41
CA LYS A 120 -9.41 -11.99 -14.92
C LYS A 120 -10.60 -11.16 -14.45
N ARG A 121 -10.40 -9.97 -13.87
CA ARG A 121 -11.46 -9.02 -13.49
C ARG A 121 -12.27 -8.52 -14.69
N GLN A 122 -11.68 -8.47 -15.89
CA GLN A 122 -12.41 -8.13 -17.11
C GLN A 122 -13.37 -9.25 -17.55
N GLN A 123 -13.09 -10.50 -17.17
CA GLN A 123 -13.89 -11.68 -17.52
C GLN A 123 -14.89 -12.05 -16.42
N VAL A 124 -14.52 -11.86 -15.16
CA VAL A 124 -15.28 -12.27 -13.99
C VAL A 124 -15.44 -11.06 -13.07
N SER A 125 -16.65 -10.49 -13.08
CA SER A 125 -16.98 -9.34 -12.24
C SER A 125 -16.72 -9.67 -10.76
N GLY A 126 -16.02 -8.77 -10.08
CA GLY A 126 -15.69 -8.93 -8.66
C GLY A 126 -14.55 -9.92 -8.35
N TYR A 127 -13.86 -10.47 -9.35
CA TYR A 127 -12.73 -11.39 -9.10
C TYR A 127 -11.68 -10.76 -8.18
N LEU A 128 -11.53 -11.37 -6.99
CA LEU A 128 -10.64 -10.89 -5.93
C LEU A 128 -10.83 -9.40 -5.58
N LYS A 129 -12.07 -8.91 -5.62
CA LYS A 129 -12.40 -7.51 -5.27
C LYS A 129 -12.01 -7.14 -3.84
N HIS A 130 -12.03 -8.11 -2.92
CA HIS A 130 -11.65 -7.90 -1.52
C HIS A 130 -10.20 -7.42 -1.34
N LEU A 131 -9.29 -7.78 -2.26
CA LEU A 131 -7.92 -7.24 -2.27
C LEU A 131 -7.93 -5.73 -2.50
N THR A 132 -8.70 -5.29 -3.51
CA THR A 132 -8.85 -3.87 -3.84
C THR A 132 -9.56 -3.11 -2.73
N THR A 133 -10.59 -3.71 -2.12
CA THR A 133 -11.31 -3.14 -0.99
C THR A 133 -10.36 -2.83 0.16
N LEU A 134 -9.57 -3.81 0.63
CA LEU A 134 -8.58 -3.57 1.69
C LEU A 134 -7.60 -2.45 1.29
N ALA A 135 -7.02 -2.53 0.10
CA ALA A 135 -6.00 -1.58 -0.34
C ALA A 135 -6.54 -0.13 -0.45
N GLN A 136 -7.76 0.04 -0.97
CA GLN A 136 -8.41 1.35 -1.09
C GLN A 136 -8.79 1.94 0.26
N HIS A 137 -9.40 1.15 1.13
CA HIS A 137 -9.82 1.64 2.44
C HIS A 137 -8.62 1.88 3.35
N TYR A 138 -7.55 1.10 3.25
CA TYR A 138 -6.31 1.40 3.97
C TYR A 138 -5.67 2.70 3.48
N TYR A 139 -5.64 2.94 2.16
CA TYR A 139 -5.20 4.24 1.63
C TYR A 139 -6.05 5.40 2.19
N GLN A 140 -7.38 5.26 2.22
CA GLN A 140 -8.28 6.26 2.79
C GLN A 140 -8.02 6.50 4.28
N TYR A 141 -7.79 5.43 5.05
CA TYR A 141 -7.41 5.54 6.45
C TYR A 141 -6.12 6.35 6.62
N LEU A 142 -5.09 6.13 5.79
CA LEU A 142 -3.85 6.92 5.86
C LEU A 142 -4.06 8.42 5.60
N GLN A 143 -5.05 8.78 4.77
CA GLN A 143 -5.39 10.19 4.52
C GLN A 143 -6.13 10.83 5.68
N ARG A 144 -6.96 10.06 6.38
CA ARG A 144 -7.77 10.54 7.51
C ARG A 144 -7.91 9.44 8.56
N PRO A 145 -6.90 9.22 9.42
CA PRO A 145 -6.96 8.19 10.44
C PRO A 145 -8.03 8.53 11.47
N CYS A 146 -9.16 7.81 11.43
CA CYS A 146 -10.24 7.96 12.40
C CYS A 146 -11.09 6.69 12.51
N GLU A 147 -11.86 6.60 13.59
CA GLU A 147 -12.79 5.49 13.85
C GLU A 147 -13.72 5.21 12.67
N LYS A 148 -14.27 6.26 12.05
CA LYS A 148 -15.14 6.12 10.88
C LYS A 148 -14.43 5.39 9.73
N SER A 149 -13.25 5.86 9.32
CA SER A 149 -12.47 5.22 8.24
C SER A 149 -12.05 3.78 8.56
N PHE A 150 -11.80 3.49 9.84
CA PHE A 150 -11.49 2.15 10.32
C PHE A 150 -12.71 1.22 10.22
N ASN A 151 -13.86 1.66 10.73
CA ASN A 151 -15.10 0.88 10.74
C ASN A 151 -15.63 0.65 9.32
N GLU A 152 -15.53 1.63 8.42
CA GLU A 152 -15.91 1.47 7.01
C GLU A 152 -15.13 0.33 6.33
N CYS A 153 -13.81 0.24 6.55
CA CYS A 153 -12.99 -0.84 6.02
C CYS A 153 -13.42 -2.19 6.62
N ARG A 154 -13.56 -2.23 7.94
CA ARG A 154 -13.95 -3.43 8.70
C ARG A 154 -15.27 -4.00 8.21
N GLU A 155 -16.31 -3.17 8.12
CA GLU A 155 -17.64 -3.56 7.64
C GLU A 155 -17.58 -4.13 6.23
N LYS A 156 -16.87 -3.45 5.30
CA LYS A 156 -16.72 -3.91 3.92
C LYS A 156 -16.03 -5.27 3.81
N LEU A 157 -15.03 -5.54 4.64
CA LEU A 157 -14.35 -6.83 4.64
C LEU A 157 -15.18 -7.95 5.28
N ILE A 158 -15.99 -7.63 6.30
CA ILE A 158 -16.95 -8.57 6.90
C ILE A 158 -18.04 -8.94 5.90
N GLU A 159 -18.64 -7.96 5.22
CA GLU A 159 -19.64 -8.17 4.16
C GLU A 159 -19.12 -9.09 3.04
N GLN A 160 -17.82 -9.03 2.76
CA GLN A 160 -17.15 -9.84 1.74
C GLN A 160 -16.61 -11.18 2.27
N ASN A 161 -16.87 -11.52 3.54
CA ASN A 161 -16.32 -12.70 4.23
C ASN A 161 -14.78 -12.80 4.15
N ALA A 162 -14.08 -11.66 4.09
CA ALA A 162 -12.64 -11.58 3.88
C ALA A 162 -11.86 -11.54 5.22
N PHE A 163 -12.08 -12.52 6.10
CA PHE A 163 -11.56 -12.49 7.47
C PHE A 163 -10.03 -12.49 7.58
N SER A 164 -9.32 -13.17 6.67
CA SER A 164 -7.85 -13.12 6.63
C SER A 164 -7.34 -11.72 6.30
N LEU A 165 -8.00 -11.02 5.38
CA LEU A 165 -7.70 -9.63 5.07
C LEU A 165 -8.07 -8.68 6.20
N LEU A 166 -9.15 -8.97 6.91
CA LEU A 166 -9.55 -8.20 8.08
C LEU A 166 -8.46 -8.27 9.17
N GLN A 167 -7.87 -9.43 9.38
CA GLN A 167 -6.73 -9.56 10.30
C GLN A 167 -5.51 -8.78 9.83
N HIS A 168 -5.19 -8.82 8.53
CA HIS A 168 -4.12 -7.99 7.97
C HIS A 168 -4.38 -6.50 8.18
N PHE A 169 -5.64 -6.06 8.01
CA PHE A 169 -6.02 -4.67 8.27
C PHE A 169 -5.76 -4.29 9.72
N TYR A 170 -6.27 -5.04 10.70
CA TYR A 170 -6.05 -4.75 12.11
C TYR A 170 -4.57 -4.70 12.48
N ASN A 171 -3.79 -5.68 12.06
CA ASN A 171 -2.36 -5.72 12.32
C ASN A 171 -1.65 -4.50 11.71
N THR A 172 -2.02 -4.12 10.48
CA THR A 172 -1.45 -2.95 9.81
C THR A 172 -1.76 -1.66 10.57
N ILE A 173 -3.01 -1.48 11.03
CA ILE A 173 -3.41 -0.29 11.80
C ILE A 173 -2.66 -0.20 13.13
N ILE A 174 -2.50 -1.33 13.83
CA ILE A 174 -1.72 -1.38 15.07
C ILE A 174 -0.26 -1.02 14.80
N HIS A 175 0.35 -1.64 13.77
CA HIS A 175 1.74 -1.40 13.42
C HIS A 175 2.01 0.06 13.03
N TYR A 176 1.14 0.61 12.18
CA TYR A 176 1.26 1.98 11.68
C TYR A 176 1.15 3.02 12.80
N ASN A 177 0.22 2.85 13.74
CA ASN A 177 -0.02 3.84 14.78
C ASN A 177 0.91 3.71 15.98
N TYR A 178 1.32 2.48 16.34
CA TYR A 178 1.95 2.22 17.65
C TYR A 178 3.35 1.62 17.59
N ILE A 179 3.70 0.88 16.53
CA ILE A 179 5.01 0.18 16.46
C ILE A 179 6.07 1.03 15.75
N LYS A 180 5.70 1.76 14.69
CA LYS A 180 6.52 2.78 14.00
C LYS A 180 8.00 2.39 13.74
N GLN A 181 8.24 1.18 13.22
CA GLN A 181 9.56 0.78 12.70
C GLN A 181 9.87 1.42 11.35
#